data_AF-A0A5P1NNE6-F1
#
_entry.id   AF-A0A5P1NNE6-F1
#
_cell.length_a   1.000
_cell.length_b   1.000
_cell.length_c   1.000
_cell.angle_alpha   90.00
_cell.angle_beta   90.00
_cell.angle_gamma   90.00
#
_symmetry.space_group_name_H-M   'P 1'
#
loop_
_entity.id
_entity.type
_entity.pdbx_description
1 polymer ?
#
loop_
_entity_poly.entity_id
_entity_poly.type
_entity_poly.pdbx_seq_one_letter_code
_entity_poly.pdbx_strand_id
1 'polypeptide(L)'
;NNAIPVSSKEAIAQVAAVSSRSEKVGEYISEAMEKVGKDGVITIEESRGMETELEVVEGMQFDRGYLSQYMVTDNEKMVADLENPYILITDKKISNIQEILPLLESILQGNRPLLIIADDVDGEALPTLVLNKIRGTFNVV
;
A
#
# COMPACT_ATOMS: atom_id res chain seq x y z
N ASN A 1 -26.67 -20.73 -12.19
CA ASN A 1 -26.01 -20.36 -10.92
C ASN A 1 -25.73 -21.60 -10.09
N ASN A 2 -24.52 -22.18 -10.22
CA ASN A 2 -24.07 -23.37 -9.46
C ASN A 2 -22.88 -23.03 -8.54
N ALA A 3 -22.73 -21.77 -8.13
CA ALA A 3 -21.65 -21.37 -7.23
C ALA A 3 -21.85 -22.02 -5.85
N ILE A 4 -20.79 -22.63 -5.32
CA ILE A 4 -20.78 -23.23 -3.98
C ILE A 4 -19.98 -22.30 -3.07
N PRO A 5 -20.56 -21.83 -1.94
CA PRO A 5 -19.84 -21.00 -0.98
C PRO A 5 -18.64 -21.73 -0.38
N VAL A 6 -17.49 -21.05 -0.31
CA VAL A 6 -16.30 -21.52 0.39
C VAL A 6 -16.29 -20.87 1.78
N SER A 7 -16.50 -21.65 2.83
CA SER A 7 -16.70 -21.12 4.19
C SER A 7 -15.91 -21.82 5.29
N SER A 8 -15.44 -23.05 5.07
CA SER A 8 -14.60 -23.75 6.05
C SER A 8 -13.12 -23.48 5.79
N LYS A 9 -12.32 -23.53 6.85
CA LYS A 9 -10.86 -23.36 6.77
C LYS A 9 -10.23 -24.36 5.79
N GLU A 10 -10.71 -25.61 5.80
CA GLU A 10 -10.24 -26.68 4.94
C GLU A 10 -10.57 -26.40 3.47
N ALA A 11 -11.77 -25.88 3.19
CA ALA A 11 -12.17 -25.52 1.83
C ALA A 11 -11.34 -24.33 1.30
N ILE A 12 -11.06 -23.34 2.16
CA ILE A 12 -10.16 -22.22 1.83
C ILE A 12 -8.74 -22.74 1.53
N ALA A 13 -8.19 -23.59 2.41
CA ALA A 13 -6.88 -24.18 2.25
C ALA A 13 -6.77 -24.97 0.94
N GLN A 14 -7.80 -25.78 0.61
CA GLN A 14 -7.83 -26.57 -0.61
C GLN A 14 -7.83 -25.68 -1.87
N VAL A 15 -8.68 -24.64 -1.92
CA VAL A 15 -8.75 -23.72 -3.05
C VAL A 15 -7.43 -22.97 -3.23
N ALA A 16 -6.83 -22.53 -2.12
CA ALA A 16 -5.55 -21.86 -2.11
C ALA A 16 -4.38 -22.78 -2.53
N ALA A 17 -4.38 -24.04 -2.08
CA ALA A 17 -3.39 -25.04 -2.44
C ALA A 17 -3.44 -25.39 -3.94
N VAL A 18 -4.64 -25.54 -4.51
CA VAL A 18 -4.80 -25.80 -5.95
C VAL A 18 -4.32 -24.60 -6.77
N SER A 19 -4.64 -23.38 -6.34
CA SER A 19 -4.25 -22.14 -7.04
C SER A 19 -2.73 -21.92 -7.00
N SER A 20 -2.11 -22.18 -5.85
CA SER A 20 -0.66 -21.99 -5.64
C SER A 20 0.18 -23.21 -6.03
N ARG A 21 -0.43 -24.37 -6.28
CA ARG A 21 0.22 -25.68 -6.44
C ARG A 21 1.09 -26.07 -5.23
N SER A 22 0.69 -25.68 -4.03
CA SER A 22 1.42 -25.96 -2.79
C SER A 22 0.45 -26.09 -1.61
N GLU A 23 0.42 -27.27 -0.98
CA GLU A 23 -0.41 -27.51 0.22
C GLU A 23 -0.02 -26.57 1.35
N LYS A 24 1.28 -26.37 1.56
CA LYS A 24 1.80 -25.50 2.61
C LYS A 24 1.39 -24.03 2.44
N VAL A 25 1.33 -23.53 1.21
CA VAL A 25 0.82 -22.17 0.94
C VAL A 25 -0.68 -22.08 1.19
N GLY A 26 -1.43 -23.13 0.86
CA GLY A 26 -2.85 -23.22 1.19
C GLY A 26 -3.13 -23.17 2.70
N GLU A 27 -2.31 -23.88 3.50
CA GLU A 27 -2.36 -23.83 4.96
C GLU A 27 -2.14 -22.40 5.47
N TYR A 28 -1.06 -21.73 5.05
CA TYR A 28 -0.77 -20.35 5.47
C TYR A 28 -1.89 -19.37 5.12
N ILE A 29 -2.46 -19.45 3.91
CA ILE A 29 -3.56 -18.57 3.50
C ILE A 29 -4.80 -18.80 4.38
N SER A 30 -5.13 -20.07 4.67
CA SER A 30 -6.28 -20.40 5.51
C SER A 30 -6.11 -19.90 6.95
N GLU A 31 -4.90 -19.99 7.50
CA GLU A 31 -4.57 -19.47 8.82
C GLU A 31 -4.58 -17.95 8.86
N ALA A 32 -4.06 -17.29 7.82
CA ALA A 32 -4.11 -15.85 7.69
C ALA A 32 -5.56 -15.35 7.69
N MET A 33 -6.42 -15.93 6.84
CA MET A 33 -7.84 -15.56 6.74
C MET A 33 -8.61 -15.81 8.04
N GLU A 34 -8.26 -16.84 8.81
CA GLU A 34 -8.86 -17.10 10.12
C GLU A 34 -8.48 -16.03 11.15
N LYS A 35 -7.23 -15.55 11.13
CA LYS A 35 -6.74 -14.50 12.04
C LYS A 35 -7.27 -13.11 11.70
N VAL A 36 -7.29 -12.73 10.41
CA VAL A 36 -7.68 -11.38 9.97
C VAL A 36 -9.20 -11.24 9.73
N GLY A 37 -9.92 -12.37 9.62
CA GLY A 37 -11.33 -12.40 9.26
C GLY A 37 -11.57 -12.31 7.75
N LYS A 38 -12.83 -12.42 7.33
CA LYS A 38 -13.19 -12.46 5.90
C LYS A 38 -12.89 -11.17 5.14
N ASP A 39 -12.93 -10.04 5.83
CA ASP A 39 -12.71 -8.71 5.26
C ASP A 39 -11.31 -8.16 5.60
N GLY A 40 -10.45 -9.00 6.17
CA GLY A 40 -9.08 -8.63 6.52
C GLY A 40 -8.17 -8.57 5.29
N VAL A 41 -7.18 -7.69 5.36
CA VAL A 41 -6.20 -7.48 4.29
C VAL A 41 -5.02 -8.42 4.52
N ILE A 42 -4.61 -9.13 3.47
CA ILE A 42 -3.44 -10.00 3.48
C ILE A 42 -2.43 -9.44 2.49
N THR A 43 -1.24 -9.12 3.00
CA THR A 43 -0.09 -8.65 2.21
C THR A 43 1.00 -9.72 2.22
N ILE A 44 1.78 -9.81 1.14
CA ILE A 44 2.90 -10.74 1.03
C ILE A 44 4.18 -9.92 0.85
N GLU A 45 5.16 -10.18 1.69
CA GLU A 45 6.50 -9.57 1.61
C GLU A 45 7.55 -10.65 1.37
N GLU A 46 8.58 -10.31 0.58
CA GLU A 46 9.70 -11.21 0.33
C GLU A 46 10.72 -11.11 1.48
N SER A 47 10.89 -12.21 2.22
CA SER A 47 11.88 -12.31 3.29
C SER A 47 13.17 -12.97 2.79
N ARG A 48 14.31 -12.57 3.36
CA ARG A 48 15.62 -13.22 3.14
C ARG A 48 15.80 -14.50 3.97
N GLY A 49 14.85 -14.80 4.86
CA GLY A 49 14.85 -16.01 5.68
C GLY A 49 14.51 -17.26 4.86
N MET A 50 14.87 -18.44 5.38
CA MET A 50 14.46 -19.72 4.79
C MET A 50 13.03 -20.13 5.17
N GLU A 51 12.50 -19.55 6.24
CA GLU A 51 11.17 -19.87 6.76
C GLU A 51 10.13 -18.86 6.28
N THR A 52 8.92 -19.37 6.03
CA THR A 52 7.75 -18.53 5.76
C THR A 52 7.06 -18.24 7.07
N GLU A 53 6.93 -16.96 7.39
CA GLU A 53 6.32 -16.47 8.62
C GLU A 53 4.95 -15.87 8.34
N LEU A 54 4.04 -15.99 9.31
CA LEU A 54 2.73 -15.36 9.29
C LEU A 54 2.63 -14.40 10.48
N GLU A 55 2.71 -13.10 10.18
CA GLU A 55 2.57 -12.04 11.17
C GLU A 55 1.23 -11.31 10.98
N VAL A 56 0.61 -10.92 12.10
CA VAL A 56 -0.57 -10.06 12.09
C VAL A 56 -0.14 -8.73 12.68
N VAL A 57 -0.22 -7.68 11.87
CA VAL A 57 0.15 -6.32 12.27
C VAL A 57 -1.08 -5.41 12.29
N GLU A 58 -1.03 -4.36 13.10
CA GLU A 58 -2.05 -3.32 13.06
C GLU A 58 -1.88 -2.47 11.80
N GLY A 59 -2.95 -2.30 11.04
CA GLY A 59 -2.95 -1.55 9.79
C GLY A 59 -4.35 -1.23 9.32
N MET A 60 -4.46 -0.45 8.24
CA MET A 60 -5.73 -0.17 7.58
C MET A 60 -5.56 -0.10 6.07
N GLN A 61 -6.66 -0.34 5.37
CA GLN A 61 -6.80 -0.10 3.94
C GLN A 61 -8.07 0.74 3.71
N PHE A 62 -8.01 1.61 2.72
CA PHE A 62 -9.14 2.41 2.27
C PHE A 62 -9.21 2.41 0.74
N ASP A 63 -10.41 2.57 0.19
CA ASP A 63 -10.66 2.53 -1.25
C ASP A 63 -10.31 3.88 -1.92
N ARG A 64 -9.04 4.27 -1.84
CA ARG A 64 -8.46 5.43 -2.55
C ARG A 64 -7.11 5.06 -3.14
N GLY A 65 -6.82 5.58 -4.34
CA GLY A 65 -5.54 5.41 -5.02
C GLY A 65 -4.75 6.71 -5.09
N TYR A 66 -3.59 6.65 -5.74
CA TYR A 66 -2.78 7.83 -6.06
C TYR A 66 -3.47 8.73 -7.10
N LEU A 67 -3.22 10.05 -7.03
CA LEU A 67 -3.81 11.03 -7.93
C LEU A 67 -3.17 11.06 -9.32
N SER A 68 -1.94 10.54 -9.45
CA SER A 68 -1.20 10.52 -10.71
C SER A 68 -0.43 9.21 -10.89
N GLN A 69 -0.42 8.65 -12.10
CA GLN A 69 0.39 7.46 -12.42
C GLN A 69 1.89 7.67 -12.21
N TYR A 70 2.35 8.92 -12.28
CA TYR A 70 3.74 9.26 -11.99
C TYR A 70 4.12 9.07 -10.51
N MET A 71 3.15 8.84 -9.61
CA MET A 71 3.38 8.56 -8.19
C MET A 71 3.78 7.10 -7.91
N VAL A 72 3.68 6.23 -8.90
CA VAL A 72 4.12 4.82 -8.84
C VAL A 72 5.62 4.74 -8.56
N THR A 73 6.02 3.78 -7.73
CA THR A 73 7.44 3.45 -7.47
C THR A 73 7.87 2.17 -8.21
N ASP A 74 6.95 1.22 -8.41
CA ASP A 74 7.14 0.03 -9.25
C ASP A 74 6.27 0.13 -10.51
N ASN A 75 6.90 0.47 -11.64
CA ASN A 75 6.21 0.67 -12.93
C ASN A 75 5.68 -0.63 -13.55
N GLU A 76 6.16 -1.80 -13.13
CA GLU A 76 5.66 -3.08 -13.64
C GLU A 76 4.37 -3.47 -12.92
N LYS A 77 4.35 -3.32 -11.60
CA LYS A 77 3.17 -3.63 -10.76
C LYS A 77 2.16 -2.50 -10.70
N MET A 78 2.54 -1.29 -11.10
CA MET A 78 1.75 -0.06 -11.00
C MET A 78 1.35 0.27 -9.54
N VAL A 79 2.27 0.05 -8.60
CA VAL A 79 2.09 0.30 -7.16
C VAL A 79 3.04 1.37 -6.63
N ALA A 80 2.63 2.03 -5.55
CA ALA A 80 3.43 3.02 -4.85
C ALA A 80 3.83 2.47 -3.47
N ASP A 81 4.95 1.74 -3.44
CA ASP A 81 5.54 1.19 -2.22
C ASP A 81 6.48 2.23 -1.60
N LEU A 82 6.17 2.64 -0.37
CA LEU A 82 6.94 3.61 0.40
C LEU A 82 7.47 2.95 1.68
N GLU A 83 8.79 2.84 1.80
CA GLU A 83 9.42 2.32 3.01
C GLU A 83 9.64 3.44 4.03
N ASN A 84 9.19 3.22 5.27
CA ASN A 84 9.30 4.19 6.37
C ASN A 84 8.94 5.62 5.95
N PRO A 85 7.75 5.90 5.39
CA PRO A 85 7.39 7.25 4.99
C PRO A 85 7.08 8.14 6.19
N TYR A 86 7.17 9.45 6.01
CA TYR A 86 6.37 10.39 6.79
C TYR A 86 4.94 10.40 6.25
N ILE A 87 3.96 10.64 7.11
CA ILE A 87 2.54 10.70 6.72
C ILE A 87 2.00 12.07 7.11
N LEU A 88 1.61 12.87 6.10
CA LEU A 88 0.85 14.10 6.29
C LEU A 88 -0.63 13.79 6.13
N ILE A 89 -1.43 14.11 7.14
CA ILE A 89 -2.89 13.95 7.11
C ILE A 89 -3.55 15.30 7.34
N THR A 90 -4.46 15.68 6.45
CA THR A 90 -5.23 16.91 6.56
C THR A 90 -6.63 16.72 5.96
N ASP A 91 -7.62 17.43 6.48
CA ASP A 91 -8.99 17.49 5.92
C ASP A 91 -9.14 18.62 4.89
N LYS A 92 -8.05 19.38 4.64
CA LYS A 92 -8.05 20.48 3.69
C LYS A 92 -7.60 20.03 2.31
N LYS A 93 -8.14 20.70 1.31
CA LYS A 93 -7.66 20.67 -0.06
C LYS A 93 -6.32 21.43 -0.18
N ILE A 94 -5.35 20.84 -0.89
CA ILE A 94 -4.03 21.43 -1.15
C ILE A 94 -3.95 21.84 -2.63
N SER A 95 -4.25 23.10 -2.91
CA SER A 95 -4.16 23.66 -4.27
C SER A 95 -2.85 24.43 -4.51
N ASN A 96 -2.21 24.91 -3.44
CA ASN A 96 -1.01 25.72 -3.48
C ASN A 96 0.13 25.06 -2.69
N ILE A 97 1.27 24.86 -3.35
CA ILE A 97 2.46 24.24 -2.75
C ILE A 97 3.04 25.05 -1.59
N GLN A 98 2.84 26.37 -1.59
CA GLN A 98 3.36 27.28 -0.55
C GLN A 98 2.77 26.98 0.84
N GLU A 99 1.56 26.41 0.89
CA GLU A 99 0.90 26.05 2.16
C GLU A 99 1.62 24.91 2.89
N ILE A 100 2.32 24.04 2.16
CA ILE A 100 3.05 22.89 2.71
C ILE A 100 4.57 23.00 2.51
N LEU A 101 5.06 24.06 1.86
CA LEU A 101 6.48 24.22 1.52
C LEU A 101 7.40 24.11 2.76
N PRO A 102 7.12 24.75 3.92
CA PRO A 102 7.98 24.62 5.09
C PRO A 102 8.09 23.18 5.62
N LEU A 103 7.01 22.40 5.47
CA LEU A 103 7.00 20.98 5.84
C LEU A 103 7.84 20.17 4.85
N LEU A 104 7.70 20.42 3.55
CA LEU A 104 8.48 19.74 2.51
C LEU A 104 9.99 19.98 2.69
N GLU A 105 10.39 21.20 3.02
CA GLU A 105 11.80 21.55 3.32
C GLU A 105 12.35 20.75 4.51
N SER A 106 11.53 20.56 5.54
CA SER A 106 11.92 19.79 6.73
C SER A 106 12.08 18.29 6.41
N ILE A 107 11.24 17.75 5.53
CA ILE A 107 11.29 16.33 5.13
C ILE A 107 12.46 16.05 4.19
N LEU A 108 12.77 16.98 3.28
CA LEU A 108 13.91 16.87 2.35
C LEU A 108 15.24 16.61 3.08
N GLN A 109 15.42 17.18 4.28
CA GLN A 109 16.62 16.94 5.09
C GLN A 109 16.74 15.50 5.59
N GLY A 110 15.61 14.81 5.76
CA GLY A 110 15.55 13.44 6.27
C GLY A 110 15.70 12.36 5.19
N ASN A 111 15.66 12.72 3.90
CA ASN A 111 15.71 11.80 2.76
C ASN A 111 14.74 10.60 2.88
N ARG A 112 13.57 10.81 3.51
CA ARG A 112 12.52 9.80 3.66
C ARG A 112 11.34 10.16 2.75
N PRO A 113 10.60 9.16 2.24
CA PRO A 113 9.41 9.43 1.44
C PRO A 113 8.32 10.14 2.25
N LEU A 114 7.39 10.80 1.55
CA LEU A 114 6.20 11.41 2.14
C LEU A 114 4.93 10.84 1.49
N LEU A 115 3.99 10.38 2.32
CA LEU A 115 2.62 10.10 1.95
C LEU A 115 1.72 11.26 2.36
N ILE A 116 0.94 11.82 1.43
CA ILE A 116 -0.03 12.89 1.68
C ILE A 116 -1.45 12.33 1.57
N ILE A 117 -2.19 12.40 2.68
CA ILE A 117 -3.63 12.10 2.73
C ILE A 117 -4.36 13.41 2.99
N ALA A 118 -5.02 13.92 1.96
CA ALA A 118 -5.77 15.19 1.97
C ALA A 118 -7.19 14.98 1.42
N ASP A 119 -8.07 15.98 1.55
CA ASP A 119 -9.37 15.98 0.88
C ASP A 119 -9.19 15.91 -0.65
N ASP A 120 -8.25 16.72 -1.18
CA ASP A 120 -7.84 16.72 -2.58
C ASP A 120 -6.47 17.41 -2.73
N VAL A 121 -5.71 17.08 -3.78
CA VAL A 121 -4.49 17.79 -4.16
C VAL A 121 -4.58 18.14 -5.64
N ASP A 122 -4.66 19.43 -5.93
CA ASP A 122 -4.90 19.92 -7.29
C ASP A 122 -4.15 21.23 -7.57
N GLY A 123 -4.60 21.98 -8.58
CA GLY A 123 -4.07 23.29 -8.90
C GLY A 123 -2.59 23.23 -9.29
N GLU A 124 -1.80 24.14 -8.73
CA GLU A 124 -0.36 24.19 -8.96
C GLU A 124 0.41 23.16 -8.11
N ALA A 125 -0.18 22.72 -6.99
CA ALA A 125 0.47 21.78 -6.08
C ALA A 125 0.72 20.42 -6.75
N LEU A 126 -0.29 19.82 -7.38
CA LEU A 126 -0.17 18.48 -7.97
C LEU A 126 0.92 18.39 -9.07
N PRO A 127 0.95 19.26 -10.11
CA PRO A 127 2.02 19.24 -11.11
C PRO A 127 3.41 19.46 -10.50
N THR A 128 3.51 20.30 -9.47
CA THR A 128 4.78 20.59 -8.79
C THR A 128 5.29 19.36 -8.04
N LEU A 129 4.44 18.66 -7.30
CA LEU A 129 4.79 17.43 -6.59
C LEU A 129 5.20 16.33 -7.57
N VAL A 130 4.43 16.14 -8.65
CA VAL A 130 4.73 15.17 -9.71
C VAL A 130 6.09 15.44 -10.35
N LEU A 131 6.37 16.69 -10.72
CA LEU A 131 7.64 17.06 -11.34
C LEU A 131 8.84 16.83 -10.41
N ASN A 132 8.68 17.13 -9.12
CA ASN A 132 9.73 16.88 -8.12
C ASN A 132 9.99 15.38 -7.92
N LYS A 133 8.94 14.55 -7.97
CA LYS A 133 9.08 13.09 -7.91
C LYS A 133 9.79 12.53 -9.13
N ILE A 134 9.40 12.94 -10.34
CA ILE A 134 10.04 12.50 -11.60
C ILE A 134 11.53 12.86 -11.62
N ARG A 135 11.90 14.02 -11.06
CA ARG A 135 13.30 14.46 -10.95
C ARG A 135 14.10 13.71 -9.89
N GLY A 136 13.46 12.89 -9.06
CA GLY A 136 14.09 12.19 -7.94
C GLY A 136 14.47 13.09 -6.77
N THR A 137 14.06 14.37 -6.80
CA THR A 137 14.35 15.33 -5.72
C THR A 137 13.57 14.99 -4.46
N PHE A 138 12.35 14.47 -4.63
CA PHE A 138 11.44 14.23 -3.51
C PHE A 138 10.52 13.04 -3.82
N ASN A 139 10.60 11.96 -3.03
CA ASN A 139 9.70 10.83 -3.19
C ASN A 139 8.39 11.09 -2.43
N VAL A 140 7.37 11.55 -3.15
CA VAL A 140 6.04 11.86 -2.61
C VAL A 140 4.95 11.06 -3.29
N VAL A 141 3.93 10.69 -2.52
CA VAL A 141 2.69 10.04 -2.99
C VAL A 141 1.50 10.74 -2.36
#